data_AF-A0A430VAG6-F1
#
_entry.id   AF-A0A430VAG6-F1
#
_cell.length_a   1.000
_cell.length_b   1.000
_cell.length_c   1.000
_cell.angle_alpha   90.00
_cell.angle_beta   90.00
_cell.angle_gamma   90.00
#
_symmetry.space_group_name_H-M   'P 1'
#
loop_
_entity.id
_entity.type
_entity.pdbx_description
1 polymer ?
#
loop_
_entity_poly.entity_id
_entity_poly.type
_entity_poly.pdbx_seq_one_letter_code
_entity_poly.pdbx_strand_id
1 'polypeptide(L)'
;GVGLEEALRLGELVYEPLPLEGPPSPGDVLTALQEGLRKARTLLEEKLAGALAGGLLVVDGPVRLRRQGPVLGYIKTHWARYLPEDREALLSTLKPGERTPMFRVRRKGQELASWYLRLPLTPEGVRPPESGLLRVETPLQGDFGALADLSLSLFPALASHPVKDPRAPQNLLPVGGLERELARRMGSREVVARILARHQDSLSADQGGG
;
A
#
# COMPACT_ATOMS: atom_id res chain seq x y z
N GLY A 1 -3.93 8.72 20.82
CA GLY A 1 -4.81 9.68 20.13
C GLY A 1 -3.99 10.85 19.64
N VAL A 2 -4.48 11.59 18.66
CA VAL A 2 -3.77 12.75 18.11
C VAL A 2 -3.97 13.95 19.02
N GLY A 3 -2.88 14.64 19.39
CA GLY A 3 -2.93 15.78 20.30
C GLY A 3 -3.15 15.42 21.77
N LEU A 4 -3.04 14.13 22.13
CA LEU A 4 -3.03 13.72 23.53
C LEU A 4 -1.61 13.85 24.10
N GLU A 5 -1.50 14.31 25.34
CA GLU A 5 -0.23 14.31 26.08
C GLU A 5 0.08 12.93 26.66
N GLU A 6 -0.97 12.17 27.04
CA GLU A 6 -0.87 10.84 27.64
C GLU A 6 -1.70 9.79 26.90
N ALA A 7 -1.46 8.51 27.21
CA ALA A 7 -2.23 7.42 26.64
C ALA A 7 -3.68 7.43 27.15
N LEU A 8 -4.64 7.47 26.23
CA LEU A 8 -6.06 7.37 26.57
C LEU A 8 -6.45 5.89 26.72
N ARG A 9 -6.96 5.53 27.90
CA ARG A 9 -7.45 4.18 28.20
C ARG A 9 -8.97 4.17 28.26
N LEU A 10 -9.61 3.34 27.44
CA LEU A 10 -11.07 3.20 27.36
C LEU A 10 -11.46 1.74 27.52
N GLY A 11 -11.72 1.32 28.76
CA GLY A 11 -11.89 -0.09 29.09
C GLY A 11 -10.60 -0.86 28.76
N GLU A 12 -10.69 -1.84 27.85
CA GLU A 12 -9.54 -2.61 27.37
C GLU A 12 -8.75 -1.91 26.24
N LEU A 13 -9.26 -0.80 25.69
CA LEU A 13 -8.59 -0.09 24.60
C LEU A 13 -7.54 0.88 25.14
N VAL A 14 -6.36 0.89 24.53
CA VAL A 14 -5.29 1.85 24.84
C VAL A 14 -4.91 2.59 23.56
N TYR A 15 -5.01 3.91 23.59
CA TYR A 15 -4.66 4.79 22.48
C TYR A 15 -3.42 5.61 22.80
N GLU A 16 -2.28 5.19 22.28
CA GLU A 16 -1.01 5.89 22.46
C GLU A 16 -1.03 7.30 21.81
N PRO A 17 -0.46 8.31 22.48
CA PRO A 17 -0.45 9.68 21.99
C PRO A 17 0.38 9.79 20.71
N LEU A 18 -0.14 10.55 19.74
CA LEU A 18 0.60 10.96 18.55
C LEU A 18 0.71 12.49 18.59
N PRO A 19 1.93 13.06 18.62
CA PRO A 19 2.12 14.50 18.76
C PRO A 19 1.58 15.26 17.54
N LEU A 20 1.00 16.43 17.80
CA LEU A 20 0.61 17.43 16.81
C LEU A 20 1.61 18.59 16.84
N GLU A 21 2.07 19.05 15.67
CA GLU A 21 2.79 20.32 15.57
C GLU A 21 1.78 21.45 15.33
N GLY A 22 1.71 22.42 16.24
CA GLY A 22 0.82 23.59 16.15
C GLY A 22 -0.57 23.41 16.80
N PRO A 23 -1.37 24.49 16.88
CA PRO A 23 -2.70 24.43 17.48
C PRO A 23 -3.66 23.56 16.66
N PRO A 24 -4.48 22.70 17.28
CA PRO A 24 -5.32 21.75 16.56
C PRO A 24 -6.47 22.45 15.83
N SER A 25 -6.47 22.45 14.50
CA SER A 25 -7.71 22.57 13.72
C SER A 25 -8.24 21.18 13.34
N PRO A 26 -9.55 20.99 13.12
CA PRO A 26 -10.11 19.68 12.77
C PRO A 26 -9.48 19.04 11.52
N GLY A 27 -9.08 19.86 10.54
CA GLY A 27 -8.36 19.40 9.35
C GLY A 27 -6.93 18.95 9.67
N ASP A 28 -6.27 19.64 10.60
CA ASP A 28 -4.90 19.33 11.02
C ASP A 28 -4.85 18.03 11.84
N VAL A 29 -5.87 17.76 12.66
CA VAL A 29 -5.96 16.53 13.46
C VAL A 29 -6.06 15.27 12.57
N LEU A 30 -6.95 15.27 11.57
CA LEU A 30 -7.06 14.13 10.66
C LEU A 30 -5.80 13.96 9.81
N THR A 31 -5.25 15.06 9.31
CA THR A 31 -4.02 15.06 8.51
C THR A 31 -2.86 14.49 9.31
N ALA A 32 -2.65 14.97 10.54
CA ALA A 32 -1.59 14.47 11.41
C ALA A 32 -1.80 13.00 11.81
N LEU A 33 -3.05 12.55 12.01
CA LEU A 33 -3.32 11.13 12.23
C LEU A 33 -2.86 10.30 11.02
N GLN A 34 -3.23 10.73 9.82
CA GLN A 34 -2.85 10.05 8.58
C GLN A 34 -1.34 10.03 8.38
N GLU A 35 -0.65 11.14 8.67
CA GLU A 35 0.80 11.25 8.59
C GLU A 35 1.52 10.38 9.62
N GLY A 36 1.05 10.39 10.87
CA GLY A 36 1.54 9.54 11.94
C GLY A 36 1.38 8.06 11.62
N LEU A 37 0.19 7.66 11.15
CA LEU A 37 -0.07 6.29 10.71
C LEU A 37 0.84 5.91 9.54
N ARG A 38 1.03 6.81 8.56
CA ARG A 38 1.93 6.58 7.43
C ARG A 38 3.38 6.41 7.90
N LYS A 39 3.83 7.21 8.87
CA LYS A 39 5.18 7.13 9.44
C LYS A 39 5.36 5.81 10.21
N ALA A 40 4.42 5.47 11.09
CA ALA A 40 4.44 4.21 11.85
C ALA A 40 4.46 2.99 10.93
N ARG A 41 3.61 3.00 9.88
CA ARG A 41 3.61 1.97 8.83
C ARG A 41 4.97 1.88 8.15
N THR A 42 5.54 3.00 7.74
CA THR A 42 6.85 3.03 7.04
C THR A 42 7.95 2.42 7.91
N LEU A 43 8.01 2.80 9.19
CA LEU A 43 8.99 2.26 10.13
C LEU A 43 8.83 0.74 10.36
N LEU A 44 7.58 0.27 10.43
CA LEU A 44 7.30 -1.16 10.56
C LEU A 44 7.72 -1.92 9.29
N GLU A 45 7.40 -1.39 8.11
CA GLU A 45 7.80 -1.99 6.82
C GLU A 45 9.32 -2.06 6.69
N GLU A 46 10.05 -1.00 7.06
CA GLU A 46 11.52 -0.98 7.07
C GLU A 46 12.09 -2.03 8.03
N LYS A 47 11.57 -2.10 9.26
CA LYS A 47 12.00 -3.09 10.27
C LYS A 47 11.76 -4.52 9.77
N LEU A 48 10.58 -4.80 9.21
CA LEU A 48 10.24 -6.12 8.68
C LEU A 48 11.11 -6.48 7.48
N ALA A 49 11.32 -5.55 6.54
CA ALA A 49 12.14 -5.79 5.37
C ALA A 49 13.61 -6.07 5.71
N GLY A 50 14.14 -5.45 6.77
CA GLY A 50 15.47 -5.75 7.31
C GLY A 50 15.57 -7.10 8.02
N ALA A 51 14.49 -7.56 8.66
CA ALA A 51 14.45 -8.84 9.37
C ALA A 51 14.19 -10.05 8.44
N LEU A 52 13.53 -9.84 7.30
CA LEU A 52 13.26 -10.89 6.32
C LEU A 52 14.52 -11.26 5.53
N ALA A 53 15.15 -12.38 5.91
CA ALA A 53 16.29 -12.95 5.21
C ALA A 53 15.86 -13.91 4.09
N GLY A 54 16.53 -13.81 2.95
CA GLY A 54 16.28 -14.68 1.79
C GLY A 54 15.03 -14.30 0.99
N GLY A 55 14.88 -14.93 -0.17
CA GLY A 55 13.73 -14.80 -1.06
C GLY A 55 13.53 -13.41 -1.69
N LEU A 56 12.51 -13.35 -2.56
CA LEU A 56 12.03 -12.14 -3.19
C LEU A 56 10.98 -11.47 -2.29
N LEU A 57 11.21 -10.20 -1.92
CA LEU A 57 10.20 -9.39 -1.26
C LEU A 57 9.32 -8.69 -2.30
N VAL A 58 8.00 -8.90 -2.23
CA VAL A 58 7.03 -8.18 -3.07
C VAL A 58 6.28 -7.17 -2.21
N VAL A 59 6.28 -5.90 -2.63
CA VAL A 59 5.67 -4.78 -1.91
C VAL A 59 4.49 -4.23 -2.72
N ASP A 60 3.31 -4.10 -2.08
CA ASP A 60 2.16 -3.42 -2.70
C ASP A 60 2.34 -1.90 -2.59
N GLY A 61 2.84 -1.31 -3.67
CA GLY A 61 3.18 0.10 -3.78
C GLY A 61 4.65 0.35 -4.17
N PRO A 62 5.04 1.63 -4.20
CA PRO A 62 6.39 2.04 -4.57
C PRO A 62 7.44 1.48 -3.61
N VAL A 63 8.61 1.11 -4.12
CA VAL A 63 9.74 0.71 -3.30
C VAL A 63 10.30 1.95 -2.58
N ARG A 64 10.18 1.95 -1.26
CA ARG A 64 10.71 3.01 -0.37
C ARG A 64 11.71 2.49 0.65
N LEU A 65 11.63 1.19 0.93
CA LEU A 65 12.46 0.50 1.91
C LEU A 65 13.85 0.19 1.36
N ARG A 66 14.79 0.00 2.28
CA ARG A 66 16.11 -0.55 2.00
C ARG A 66 16.17 -1.96 2.59
N ARG A 67 16.57 -2.94 1.79
CA ARG A 67 16.88 -4.30 2.25
C ARG A 67 18.07 -4.85 1.48
N GLN A 68 18.70 -5.87 2.05
CA GLN A 68 19.62 -6.72 1.29
C GLN A 68 18.80 -7.79 0.54
N GLY A 69 19.10 -7.99 -0.75
CA GLY A 69 18.40 -8.97 -1.59
C GLY A 69 17.28 -8.39 -2.49
N PRO A 70 16.65 -9.24 -3.31
CA PRO A 70 15.75 -8.80 -4.36
C PRO A 70 14.42 -8.25 -3.83
N VAL A 71 13.94 -7.16 -4.40
CA VAL A 71 12.65 -6.55 -4.04
C VAL A 71 11.92 -6.09 -5.29
N LEU A 72 10.62 -6.35 -5.37
CA LEU A 72 9.72 -5.85 -6.39
C LEU A 72 8.61 -5.04 -5.73
N GLY A 73 8.52 -3.75 -6.04
CA GLY A 73 7.31 -2.97 -5.80
C GLY A 73 6.38 -3.08 -6.98
N TYR A 74 5.09 -3.31 -6.74
CA TYR A 74 4.08 -3.30 -7.80
C TYR A 74 3.03 -2.23 -7.49
N ILE A 75 2.74 -1.40 -8.48
CA ILE A 75 1.95 -0.18 -8.35
C ILE A 75 0.77 -0.28 -9.30
N LYS A 76 -0.43 -0.21 -8.73
CA LYS A 76 -1.71 -0.32 -9.43
C LYS A 76 -2.19 1.04 -9.97
N THR A 77 -1.68 2.15 -9.42
CA THR A 77 -2.19 3.49 -9.70
C THR A 77 -1.16 4.38 -10.40
N HIS A 78 -1.56 4.95 -11.53
CA HIS A 78 -0.68 5.62 -12.48
C HIS A 78 -0.82 7.15 -12.45
N TRP A 79 -0.84 7.76 -11.25
CA TRP A 79 -0.99 9.22 -11.11
C TRP A 79 0.19 10.01 -11.66
N ALA A 80 1.38 9.42 -11.68
CA ALA A 80 2.59 10.05 -12.19
C ALA A 80 2.91 9.52 -13.59
N ARG A 81 3.01 10.45 -14.55
CA ARG A 81 3.48 10.20 -15.90
C ARG A 81 5.00 10.14 -15.90
N TYR A 82 5.56 8.95 -16.08
CA TYR A 82 7.01 8.72 -16.14
C TYR A 82 7.54 8.60 -17.57
N LEU A 83 6.64 8.39 -18.53
CA LEU A 83 6.97 8.26 -19.92
C LEU A 83 6.52 9.52 -20.67
N PRO A 84 7.30 9.98 -21.67
CA PRO A 84 6.80 10.98 -22.60
C PRO A 84 5.58 10.43 -23.37
N GLU A 85 4.75 11.32 -23.90
CA GLU A 85 3.42 11.01 -24.44
C GLU A 85 3.45 9.95 -25.57
N ASP A 86 4.47 10.01 -26.42
CA ASP A 86 4.74 9.02 -27.48
C ASP A 86 4.94 7.60 -26.93
N ARG A 87 5.48 7.47 -25.72
CA ARG A 87 5.72 6.18 -25.06
C ARG A 87 4.61 5.76 -24.11
N GLU A 88 3.79 6.69 -23.62
CA GLU A 88 2.56 6.34 -22.89
C GLU A 88 1.56 5.63 -23.79
N ALA A 89 1.52 5.97 -25.09
CA ALA A 89 0.69 5.27 -26.06
C ALA A 89 1.01 3.77 -26.17
N LEU A 90 2.24 3.34 -25.83
CA LEU A 90 2.61 1.91 -25.76
C LEU A 90 1.84 1.17 -24.65
N LEU A 91 1.45 1.85 -23.59
CA LEU A 91 0.79 1.21 -22.45
C LEU A 91 -0.61 0.70 -22.82
N SER A 92 -1.30 1.39 -23.74
CA SER A 92 -2.61 0.97 -24.23
C SER A 92 -2.54 -0.20 -25.21
N THR A 93 -1.40 -0.40 -25.88
CA THR A 93 -1.20 -1.50 -26.83
C THR A 93 -0.63 -2.76 -26.19
N LEU A 94 -0.15 -2.68 -24.96
CA LEU A 94 0.44 -3.79 -24.21
C LEU A 94 -0.56 -4.93 -23.98
N LYS A 95 -0.29 -6.11 -24.55
CA LYS A 95 -1.15 -7.28 -24.44
C LYS A 95 -0.91 -8.01 -23.10
N PRO A 96 -1.90 -8.79 -22.61
CA PRO A 96 -1.71 -9.66 -21.46
C PRO A 96 -0.43 -10.51 -21.55
N GLY A 97 0.39 -10.51 -20.50
CA GLY A 97 1.66 -11.23 -20.46
C GLY A 97 2.82 -10.49 -21.16
N GLU A 98 2.63 -9.26 -21.63
CA GLU A 98 3.70 -8.41 -22.15
C GLU A 98 4.18 -7.40 -21.09
N ARG A 99 5.43 -6.94 -21.26
CA ARG A 99 6.01 -5.82 -20.53
C ARG A 99 6.67 -4.81 -21.45
N THR A 100 6.76 -3.57 -21.00
CA THR A 100 7.59 -2.56 -21.66
C THR A 100 9.07 -2.85 -21.43
N PRO A 101 9.97 -2.23 -22.22
CA PRO A 101 11.35 -2.04 -21.80
C PRO A 101 11.42 -1.37 -20.42
N MET A 102 12.51 -1.65 -19.70
CA MET A 102 12.77 -0.98 -18.43
C MET A 102 13.24 0.45 -18.67
N PHE A 103 12.83 1.35 -17.80
CA PHE A 103 13.25 2.73 -17.75
C PHE A 103 13.69 3.09 -16.33
N ARG A 104 14.53 4.12 -16.21
CA ARG A 104 15.06 4.56 -14.93
C ARG A 104 14.15 5.62 -14.30
N VAL A 105 13.82 5.43 -13.03
CA VAL A 105 13.10 6.42 -12.20
C VAL A 105 14.00 6.85 -11.06
N ARG A 106 14.16 8.16 -10.87
CA ARG A 106 14.88 8.74 -9.73
C ARG A 106 13.87 9.30 -8.73
N ARG A 107 13.85 8.76 -7.50
CA ARG A 107 12.89 9.14 -6.45
C ARG A 107 13.60 9.31 -5.12
N LYS A 108 13.57 10.51 -4.53
CA LYS A 108 14.16 10.81 -3.21
C LYS A 108 15.60 10.29 -3.03
N GLY A 109 16.45 10.46 -4.05
CA GLY A 109 17.84 9.99 -4.03
C GLY A 109 18.04 8.50 -4.32
N GLN A 110 16.98 7.74 -4.57
CA GLN A 110 17.05 6.35 -5.01
C GLN A 110 16.88 6.26 -6.52
N GLU A 111 17.67 5.39 -7.16
CA GLU A 111 17.49 5.03 -8.56
C GLU A 111 16.81 3.66 -8.65
N LEU A 112 15.72 3.62 -9.42
CA LEU A 112 14.87 2.45 -9.59
C LEU A 112 14.83 2.08 -11.08
N ALA A 113 14.93 0.78 -11.38
CA ALA A 113 14.54 0.24 -12.67
C ALA A 113 13.03 0.00 -12.61
N SER A 114 12.28 0.54 -13.56
CA SER A 114 10.84 0.41 -13.62
C SER A 114 10.38 -0.06 -15.00
N TRP A 115 9.31 -0.83 -15.05
CA TRP A 115 8.65 -1.25 -16.28
C TRP A 115 7.16 -1.35 -16.03
N TYR A 116 6.38 -1.37 -17.10
CA TYR A 116 4.97 -1.70 -17.03
C TYR A 116 4.78 -3.13 -17.51
N LEU A 117 3.86 -3.87 -16.90
CA LEU A 117 3.39 -5.17 -17.38
C LEU A 117 1.87 -5.22 -17.39
N ARG A 118 1.30 -6.06 -18.27
CA ARG A 118 -0.14 -6.28 -18.35
C ARG A 118 -0.48 -7.67 -17.81
N LEU A 119 -1.25 -7.71 -16.73
CA LEU A 119 -1.79 -8.97 -16.21
C LEU A 119 -2.89 -9.53 -17.12
N PRO A 120 -3.02 -10.87 -17.20
CA PRO A 120 -4.20 -11.48 -17.79
C PRO A 120 -5.45 -11.16 -16.96
N LEU A 121 -6.52 -10.75 -17.66
CA LEU A 121 -7.87 -10.59 -17.12
C LEU A 121 -8.77 -11.66 -17.71
N THR A 122 -9.56 -12.30 -16.86
CA THR A 122 -10.57 -13.30 -17.21
C THR A 122 -11.95 -12.86 -16.74
N PRO A 123 -13.02 -12.97 -17.55
CA PRO A 123 -13.04 -13.39 -18.95
C PRO A 123 -12.43 -12.34 -19.91
N GLU A 124 -11.95 -12.80 -21.05
CA GLU A 124 -11.44 -11.92 -22.11
C GLU A 124 -12.60 -11.12 -22.72
N GLY A 125 -12.48 -9.79 -22.79
CA GLY A 125 -13.57 -8.91 -23.23
C GLY A 125 -13.19 -7.43 -23.22
N VAL A 126 -14.19 -6.54 -23.17
CA VAL A 126 -14.01 -5.07 -23.17
C VAL A 126 -13.34 -4.63 -21.87
N ARG A 127 -12.10 -4.15 -21.98
CA ARG A 127 -11.28 -3.70 -20.85
C ARG A 127 -11.25 -2.17 -20.83
N PRO A 128 -11.45 -1.53 -19.67
CA PRO A 128 -10.88 -0.21 -19.44
C PRO A 128 -9.36 -0.27 -19.72
N PRO A 129 -8.76 0.70 -20.43
CA PRO A 129 -7.36 0.67 -20.84
C PRO A 129 -6.36 0.45 -19.68
N GLU A 130 -6.72 0.89 -18.48
CA GLU A 130 -5.96 0.76 -17.24
C GLU A 130 -6.08 -0.62 -16.56
N SER A 131 -7.04 -1.45 -16.94
CA SER A 131 -7.31 -2.72 -16.26
C SER A 131 -6.16 -3.70 -16.39
N GLY A 132 -5.61 -4.13 -15.25
CA GLY A 132 -4.49 -5.06 -15.19
C GLY A 132 -3.15 -4.49 -15.63
N LEU A 133 -3.05 -3.18 -15.90
CA LEU A 133 -1.75 -2.53 -16.04
C LEU A 133 -1.12 -2.41 -14.65
N LEU A 134 0.11 -2.89 -14.51
CA LEU A 134 0.90 -2.71 -13.30
C LEU A 134 2.23 -2.06 -13.66
N ARG A 135 2.60 -1.01 -12.93
CA ARG A 135 3.99 -0.57 -12.92
C ARG A 135 4.74 -1.39 -11.89
N VAL A 136 5.86 -1.98 -12.28
CA VAL A 136 6.76 -2.69 -11.39
C VAL A 136 8.06 -1.91 -11.28
N GLU A 137 8.68 -1.95 -10.11
CA GLU A 137 9.96 -1.30 -9.88
C GLU A 137 10.85 -2.08 -8.89
N THR A 138 12.15 -2.00 -9.10
CA THR A 138 13.20 -2.52 -8.21
C THR A 138 14.34 -1.51 -8.11
N PRO A 139 15.11 -1.47 -7.02
CA PRO A 139 16.38 -0.74 -6.99
C PRO A 139 17.27 -1.11 -8.17
N LEU A 140 18.01 -0.13 -8.70
CA LEU A 140 19.06 -0.32 -9.71
C LEU A 140 20.31 -0.96 -9.09
N GLN A 141 20.13 -2.15 -8.51
CA GLN A 141 21.16 -2.95 -7.83
C GLN A 141 20.90 -4.42 -8.11
N GLY A 142 21.96 -5.22 -8.27
CA GLY A 142 21.84 -6.63 -8.63
C GLY A 142 21.26 -6.85 -10.04
N ASP A 143 20.68 -8.03 -10.26
CA ASP A 143 20.13 -8.42 -11.56
C ASP A 143 18.64 -8.01 -11.70
N PHE A 144 18.43 -6.71 -11.93
CA PHE A 144 17.09 -6.17 -12.16
C PHE A 144 16.45 -6.69 -13.46
N GLY A 145 17.25 -7.18 -14.43
CA GLY A 145 16.75 -7.80 -15.66
C GLY A 145 16.06 -9.12 -15.37
N ALA A 146 16.72 -10.01 -14.63
CA ALA A 146 16.11 -11.26 -14.18
C ALA A 146 14.86 -11.02 -13.32
N LEU A 147 14.84 -9.96 -12.51
CA LEU A 147 13.63 -9.59 -11.76
C LEU A 147 12.48 -9.10 -12.65
N ALA A 148 12.78 -8.40 -13.74
CA ALA A 148 11.77 -8.01 -14.71
C ALA A 148 11.16 -9.22 -15.41
N ASP A 149 11.97 -10.18 -15.85
CA ASP A 149 11.49 -11.40 -16.49
C ASP A 149 10.76 -12.31 -15.49
N LEU A 150 11.26 -12.42 -14.26
CA LEU A 150 10.57 -13.12 -13.17
C LEU A 150 9.20 -12.51 -12.89
N SER A 151 9.08 -11.18 -12.85
CA SER A 151 7.79 -10.51 -12.59
C SER A 151 6.74 -10.86 -13.64
N LEU A 152 7.16 -11.05 -14.90
CA LEU A 152 6.29 -11.40 -16.02
C LEU A 152 5.70 -12.81 -15.89
N SER A 153 6.44 -13.74 -15.29
CA SER A 153 5.97 -15.10 -15.05
C SER A 153 5.22 -15.23 -13.72
N LEU A 154 5.71 -14.55 -12.68
CA LEU A 154 5.22 -14.67 -11.31
C LEU A 154 3.88 -13.96 -11.11
N PHE A 155 3.74 -12.70 -11.56
CA PHE A 155 2.56 -11.90 -11.22
C PHE A 155 1.27 -12.42 -11.86
N PRO A 156 1.25 -12.92 -13.10
CA PRO A 156 0.08 -13.61 -13.64
C PRO A 156 -0.38 -14.80 -12.81
N ALA A 157 0.54 -15.62 -12.31
CA ALA A 157 0.21 -16.77 -11.46
C ALA A 157 -0.36 -16.35 -10.09
N LEU A 158 0.01 -15.16 -9.62
CA LEU A 158 -0.47 -14.59 -8.36
C LEU A 158 -1.69 -13.67 -8.55
N ALA A 159 -2.12 -13.38 -9.77
CA ALA A 159 -3.22 -12.48 -10.03
C ALA A 159 -4.54 -13.05 -9.47
N SER A 160 -5.37 -12.19 -8.89
CA SER A 160 -6.71 -12.59 -8.45
C SER A 160 -7.66 -12.74 -9.65
N HIS A 161 -8.70 -13.56 -9.46
CA HIS A 161 -9.77 -13.74 -10.44
C HIS A 161 -10.96 -12.84 -10.10
N PRO A 162 -11.64 -12.19 -11.06
CA PRO A 162 -12.76 -11.27 -10.78
C PRO A 162 -13.92 -11.87 -9.98
N VAL A 163 -14.17 -13.17 -10.14
CA VAL A 163 -15.16 -13.91 -9.31
C VAL A 163 -14.81 -13.89 -7.82
N LYS A 164 -13.54 -13.78 -7.46
CA LYS A 164 -13.04 -13.83 -6.08
C LYS A 164 -12.68 -12.46 -5.50
N ASP A 165 -12.30 -11.50 -6.34
CA ASP A 165 -11.93 -10.15 -5.91
C ASP A 165 -12.39 -9.13 -6.96
N PRO A 166 -13.27 -8.17 -6.62
CA PRO A 166 -13.65 -7.10 -7.55
C PRO A 166 -12.46 -6.21 -7.94
N ARG A 167 -11.35 -6.26 -7.19
CA ARG A 167 -10.09 -5.57 -7.47
C ARG A 167 -9.14 -6.41 -8.32
N ALA A 168 -9.60 -7.51 -8.90
CA ALA A 168 -8.83 -8.31 -9.85
C ALA A 168 -8.50 -7.53 -11.14
N PRO A 169 -7.44 -7.91 -11.86
CA PRO A 169 -6.43 -8.93 -11.55
C PRO A 169 -5.28 -8.37 -10.69
N GLN A 170 -5.27 -7.05 -10.56
CA GLN A 170 -4.19 -6.24 -10.02
C GLN A 170 -3.92 -6.50 -8.54
N ASN A 171 -4.91 -6.96 -7.77
CA ASN A 171 -4.68 -7.41 -6.41
C ASN A 171 -4.12 -8.84 -6.38
N LEU A 172 -2.84 -9.00 -6.08
CA LEU A 172 -2.22 -10.33 -6.01
C LEU A 172 -2.80 -11.13 -4.83
N LEU A 173 -3.07 -12.42 -5.03
CA LEU A 173 -3.68 -13.32 -4.06
C LEU A 173 -2.96 -13.35 -2.70
N PRO A 174 -1.61 -13.40 -2.62
CA PRO A 174 -0.91 -13.35 -1.33
C PRO A 174 -1.13 -12.02 -0.60
N VAL A 175 -1.19 -10.90 -1.33
CA VAL A 175 -1.42 -9.58 -0.74
C VAL A 175 -2.86 -9.49 -0.22
N GLY A 176 -3.84 -9.89 -1.01
CA GLY A 176 -5.24 -9.95 -0.56
C GLY A 176 -5.43 -10.89 0.64
N GLY A 177 -4.68 -12.00 0.71
CA GLY A 177 -4.66 -12.89 1.89
C GLY A 177 -4.11 -12.21 3.14
N LEU A 178 -2.98 -11.52 3.00
CA LEU A 178 -2.38 -10.76 4.09
C LEU A 178 -3.30 -9.63 4.58
N GLU A 179 -3.91 -8.86 3.66
CA GLU A 179 -4.88 -7.81 3.98
C GLU A 179 -6.05 -8.36 4.82
N ARG A 180 -6.61 -9.52 4.43
CA ARG A 180 -7.71 -10.15 5.17
C ARG A 180 -7.29 -10.58 6.57
N GLU A 181 -6.11 -11.18 6.72
CA GLU A 181 -5.61 -11.61 8.02
C GLU A 181 -5.29 -10.41 8.94
N LEU A 182 -4.69 -9.35 8.39
CA LEU A 182 -4.47 -8.11 9.13
C LEU A 182 -5.80 -7.49 9.58
N ALA A 183 -6.78 -7.42 8.68
CA ALA A 183 -8.12 -6.92 9.00
C ALA A 183 -8.80 -7.73 10.11
N ARG A 184 -8.68 -9.07 10.07
CA ARG A 184 -9.20 -9.95 11.12
C ARG A 184 -8.58 -9.66 12.49
N ARG A 185 -7.31 -9.28 12.53
CA ARG A 185 -6.58 -8.95 13.78
C ARG A 185 -6.89 -7.55 14.32
N MET A 186 -7.43 -6.64 13.52
CA MET A 186 -7.79 -5.29 13.99
C MET A 186 -9.02 -5.26 14.92
N GLY A 187 -9.78 -6.35 15.00
CA GLY A 187 -11.00 -6.43 15.81
C GLY A 187 -12.23 -5.80 15.14
N SER A 188 -13.33 -5.68 15.88
CA SER A 188 -14.61 -5.18 15.36
C SER A 188 -14.72 -3.66 15.49
N ARG A 189 -14.90 -2.98 14.35
CA ARG A 189 -15.15 -1.53 14.29
C ARG A 189 -16.40 -1.14 15.09
N GLU A 190 -17.45 -1.96 15.06
CA GLU A 190 -18.70 -1.69 15.77
C GLU A 190 -18.51 -1.72 17.29
N VAL A 191 -17.70 -2.67 17.78
CA VAL A 191 -17.37 -2.77 19.21
C VAL A 191 -16.58 -1.54 19.66
N VAL A 192 -15.54 -1.16 18.90
CA VAL A 192 -14.73 0.04 19.17
C VAL A 192 -15.60 1.29 19.16
N ALA A 193 -16.45 1.47 18.14
CA ALA A 193 -17.37 2.60 18.04
C ALA A 193 -18.33 2.68 19.25
N ARG A 194 -18.85 1.53 19.70
CA ARG A 194 -19.74 1.47 20.87
C ARG A 194 -19.02 1.80 22.19
N ILE A 195 -17.74 1.46 22.33
CA ILE A 195 -16.94 1.83 23.51
C ILE A 195 -16.69 3.34 23.51
N LEU A 196 -16.34 3.91 22.35
CA LEU A 196 -16.11 5.34 22.18
C LEU A 196 -17.38 6.16 22.47
N ALA A 197 -18.54 5.74 21.93
CA ALA A 197 -19.82 6.40 22.17
C ALA A 197 -20.18 6.42 23.66
N ARG A 198 -20.08 5.27 24.35
CA ARG A 198 -20.33 5.18 25.80
C ARG A 198 -19.44 6.11 26.62
N HIS A 199 -18.18 6.26 26.21
CA HIS A 199 -17.27 7.20 26.88
C HIS A 199 -17.68 8.66 26.68
N GLN A 200 -18.09 9.04 25.46
CA GLN A 200 -18.59 10.39 25.18
C GLN A 200 -19.86 10.72 25.98
N ASP A 201 -20.77 9.75 26.11
CA ASP A 201 -21.99 9.90 26.92
C ASP A 201 -21.63 10.12 28.40
N SER A 202 -20.66 9.37 28.94
CA SER A 202 -20.20 9.54 30.33
C SER A 202 -19.55 10.90 30.59
N LEU A 203 -18.74 11.40 29.65
CA LEU A 203 -18.14 12.74 29.74
C LEU A 203 -19.18 13.87 29.68
N SER A 204 -20.22 13.68 28.87
CA SER A 204 -21.32 14.66 28.74
C SER A 204 -22.19 14.70 30.00
N ALA A 205 -22.37 13.56 30.67
CA ALA A 205 -23.09 13.48 31.95
C ALA A 205 -22.34 14.16 33.10
N ASP A 206 -21.00 14.02 33.17
CA ASP A 206 -20.17 14.68 34.19
C ASP A 206 -20.10 16.22 33.99
N GLN A 207 -20.21 16.72 32.76
CA GLN A 207 -20.18 18.17 32.47
C GLN A 207 -21.54 18.87 32.60
N GLY A 208 -22.65 18.13 32.57
CA GLY A 208 -24.01 18.68 32.66
C GLY A 208 -24.60 18.75 34.08
N GLY A 209 -23.82 18.37 35.10
CA GLY A 209 -24.25 18.32 36.51
C GLY A 209 -23.83 19.50 37.39
N GLY A 210 -23.41 20.63 36.81
CA GLY A 210 -23.00 21.86 37.51
C GLY A 210 -24.05 22.95 37.46
#